data_AF-A0A5Q0EJA9-F1
#
_entry.id   AF-A0A5Q0EJA9-F1
#
_cell.length_a   1.000
_cell.length_b   1.000
_cell.length_c   1.000
_cell.angle_alpha   90.00
_cell.angle_beta   90.00
_cell.angle_gamma   90.00
#
_symmetry.space_group_name_H-M   'P 1'
#
loop_
_entity.id
_entity.type
_entity.pdbx_description
1 polymer ?
#
loop_
_entity_poly.entity_id
_entity_poly.type
_entity_poly.pdbx_seq_one_letter_code
_entity_poly.pdbx_strand_id
1 'polypeptide(L)' 'MLNKNFKEFIELLNSNHVKYMIVGGYALAVHGYPRYTKDIDIWILTDPQNAKNIVQATSVPLNYRINPIA' A
#
# COMPACT_ATOMS: atom_id res chain seq x y z
N MET A 1 -11.05 -3.48 11.46
CA MET A 1 -10.25 -2.23 11.64
C MET A 1 -8.97 -2.36 10.83
N LEU A 2 -8.56 -1.31 10.13
CA LEU A 2 -7.32 -1.32 9.32
C LEU A 2 -6.10 -1.36 10.24
N ASN A 3 -5.13 -2.21 9.94
CA ASN A 3 -3.85 -2.28 10.67
C ASN A 3 -3.14 -0.90 10.64
N LYS A 4 -2.55 -0.48 11.77
CA LYS A 4 -1.83 0.80 11.90
C LYS A 4 -0.76 0.97 10.81
N ASN A 5 0.02 -0.07 10.57
CA ASN A 5 1.10 -0.08 9.57
C ASN A 5 0.54 0.13 8.15
N PHE A 6 -0.61 -0.49 7.82
CA PHE A 6 -1.27 -0.26 6.55
C PHE A 6 -1.81 1.16 6.42
N LYS A 7 -2.37 1.73 7.49
CA LYS A 7 -2.81 3.12 7.50
C LYS A 7 -1.64 4.09 7.23
N GLU A 8 -0.52 3.93 7.93
CA GLU A 8 0.68 4.76 7.74
C GLU A 8 1.24 4.63 6.31
N PHE A 9 1.23 3.42 5.74
CA PHE A 9 1.64 3.22 4.35
C PHE A 9 0.71 3.94 3.36
N ILE A 10 -0.60 3.87 3.55
CA ILE A 10 -1.58 4.59 2.73
C ILE A 10 -1.40 6.12 2.84
N GLU A 11 -1.14 6.64 4.04
CA GLU A 11 -0.85 8.06 4.27
C GLU A 11 0.45 8.50 3.57
N LEU A 12 1.48 7.65 3.54
CA LEU A 12 2.72 7.88 2.80
C LEU A 12 2.46 7.99 1.29
N LEU A 13 1.67 7.08 0.71
CA LEU A 13 1.31 7.13 -0.70
C LEU A 13 0.51 8.40 -1.04
N ASN A 14 -0.45 8.76 -0.18
CA ASN A 14 -1.27 9.96 -0.36
C ASN A 14 -0.44 11.25 -0.33
N SER A 15 0.47 11.37 0.63
CA SER A 15 1.33 12.56 0.79
C SER A 15 2.33 12.74 -0.36
N ASN A 16 2.67 11.67 -1.08
CA ASN A 16 3.53 11.71 -2.27
C ASN A 16 2.73 11.72 -3.58
N HIS A 17 1.40 11.90 -3.53
CA HIS A 17 0.53 11.91 -4.71
C HIS A 17 0.68 10.66 -5.59
N VAL A 18 0.87 9.49 -4.96
CA VAL A 18 0.88 8.22 -5.68
C VAL A 18 -0.55 7.86 -6.06
N LYS A 19 -0.76 7.52 -7.33
CA LYS A 19 -1.99 6.95 -7.88
C LYS A 19 -1.95 5.45 -7.71
N TYR A 20 -2.85 4.92 -6.88
CA TYR A 20 -2.94 3.50 -6.58
C TYR A 20 -4.39 3.09 -6.34
N MET A 21 -4.63 1.78 -6.26
CA MET A 21 -5.90 1.19 -5.90
C MET A 21 -5.68 0.03 -4.91
N ILE A 22 -6.47 0.00 -3.84
CA ILE A 22 -6.49 -1.17 -2.94
C ILE A 22 -7.21 -2.30 -3.67
N VAL A 23 -6.58 -3.47 -3.72
CA VAL A 23 -7.16 -4.68 -4.32
C VAL A 23 -7.15 -5.83 -3.30
N GLY A 24 -7.55 -7.03 -3.72
CA GLY A 24 -7.48 -8.22 -2.87
C GLY A 24 -8.45 -8.23 -1.68
N GLY A 25 -8.03 -8.84 -0.57
CA GLY A 25 -8.90 -9.16 0.57
C GLY A 25 -9.55 -7.94 1.22
N TYR A 26 -8.80 -6.82 1.30
CA TYR A 26 -9.33 -5.56 1.86
C TYR A 26 -10.41 -4.94 0.95
N ALA A 27 -10.24 -4.97 -0.38
CA ALA A 27 -11.26 -4.49 -1.30
C ALA A 27 -12.53 -5.36 -1.21
N LEU A 28 -12.39 -6.68 -1.17
CA LEU A 28 -13.53 -7.61 -1.03
C LEU A 28 -14.29 -7.39 0.29
N ALA A 29 -13.58 -7.14 1.39
CA ALA A 29 -14.19 -6.87 2.69
C ALA A 29 -15.07 -5.61 2.67
N VAL A 30 -14.66 -4.55 1.96
CA VAL A 30 -15.48 -3.34 1.78
C VAL A 30 -16.73 -3.61 0.95
N HIS A 31 -16.67 -4.56 0.01
CA HIS A 31 -17.79 -4.95 -0.86
C HIS A 31 -18.64 -6.11 -0.32
N GLY A 32 -18.55 -6.43 0.98
CA GLY A 32 -19.43 -7.41 1.63
C GLY A 32 -18.96 -8.86 1.55
N TYR A 33 -17.75 -9.12 1.08
CA TYR A 33 -17.14 -10.45 1.01
C TYR A 33 -15.85 -10.50 1.85
N PRO A 34 -15.95 -10.49 3.19
CA PRO A 34 -14.78 -10.48 4.05
C PRO A 34 -13.95 -11.75 3.85
N ARG A 35 -12.72 -11.57 3.36
CA ARG A 35 -11.69 -12.61 3.29
C ARG A 35 -10.58 -12.24 4.24
N TYR A 36 -10.25 -13.12 5.18
CA TYR A 36 -9.12 -12.91 6.07
C TYR A 36 -7.82 -12.90 5.26
N THR A 37 -7.03 -11.83 5.42
CA THR A 37 -5.69 -11.72 4.82
C THR A 37 -4.72 -11.05 5.81
N LYS A 38 -3.43 -11.37 5.68
CA LYS A 38 -2.36 -10.84 6.55
C LYS A 38 -1.61 -9.67 5.91
N ASP A 39 -1.79 -9.46 4.62
CA ASP A 39 -1.16 -8.42 3.80
C ASP A 39 -2.21 -7.43 3.26
N ILE A 40 -1.73 -6.42 2.55
CA ILE A 40 -2.55 -5.50 1.78
C ILE A 40 -2.01 -5.46 0.36
N ASP A 41 -2.88 -5.71 -0.62
CA ASP A 41 -2.51 -5.67 -2.03
C ASP A 41 -2.79 -4.27 -2.59
N ILE A 42 -1.78 -3.65 -3.19
CA ILE A 42 -1.88 -2.32 -3.79
C ILE A 42 -1.49 -2.40 -5.26
N TRP A 43 -2.42 -2.01 -6.13
CA TRP A 43 -2.16 -1.83 -7.56
C TRP A 43 -1.68 -0.40 -7.81
N ILE A 44 -0.57 -0.23 -8.54
CA ILE A 44 0.04 1.06 -8.84
C ILE A 44 -0.15 1.39 -10.31
N LEU A 45 -0.62 2.61 -10.62
CA LEU A 45 -0.69 3.08 -12.00
C LEU A 45 0.73 3.28 -12.56
N THR A 46 1.03 2.73 -13.74
CA THR A 46 2.39 2.67 -14.28
C THR A 46 2.79 3.87 -15.15
N ASP A 47 2.21 5.05 -14.91
CA ASP A 47 2.59 6.26 -15.64
C ASP A 47 3.95 6.81 -15.17
N PRO A 48 4.75 7.46 -16.05
CA PRO A 48 6.10 7.89 -15.70
C PRO A 48 6.19 8.83 -14.49
N GLN A 49 5.17 9.68 -14.28
CA GLN A 49 5.16 10.58 -13.12
C GLN A 49 4.84 9.79 -11.85
N ASN A 50 3.88 8.87 -11.91
CA ASN A 50 3.53 8.04 -10.77
C ASN A 50 4.66 7.10 -10.35
N ALA A 51 5.44 6.59 -11.31
CA ALA A 51 6.65 5.81 -11.05
C ALA A 51 7.69 6.61 -10.23
N LYS A 52 7.86 7.91 -10.52
CA LYS A 52 8.72 8.78 -9.71
C LYS A 52 8.15 8.99 -8.31
N ASN A 53 6.84 9.22 -8.22
CA ASN A 53 6.16 9.46 -6.95
C ASN A 53 6.28 8.25 -6.00
N ILE A 54 6.10 7.02 -6.50
CA ILE A 54 6.23 5.82 -5.65
C ILE A 54 7.68 5.61 -5.21
N VAL A 55 8.65 5.80 -6.10
CA VAL A 55 10.07 5.71 -5.73
C VAL A 55 10.39 6.73 -4.64
N GLN A 56 9.96 7.98 -4.79
CA GLN A 56 10.16 9.01 -3.77
C GLN A 56 9.52 8.63 -2.43
N ALA A 57 8.28 8.16 -2.45
CA ALA A 57 7.56 7.75 -1.25
C ALA A 57 8.30 6.64 -0.48
N THR A 58 8.85 5.65 -1.18
CA THR A 58 9.49 4.48 -0.57
C THR A 58 11.00 4.61 -0.40
N SER A 59 11.60 5.71 -0.87
CA SER A 59 13.05 5.98 -0.72
C SER A 59 13.41 6.48 0.68
N VAL A 60 12.43 6.92 1.47
CA VAL A 60 12.62 7.18 2.90
C VAL A 60 12.67 5.82 3.61
N PRO A 61 13.64 5.57 4.51
CA PRO A 61 13.60 4.38 5.35
C PRO A 61 12.35 4.45 6.21
N LEU A 62 11.30 3.74 5.78
CA LEU A 62 10.23 3.38 6.66
C LEU A 62 10.87 2.56 7.79
N ASN A 63 10.49 2.81 9.04
CA ASN A 63 10.85 1.95 10.19
C ASN A 63 10.29 0.51 10.05
N TYR A 64 9.95 0.08 8.84
CA TYR A 64 9.66 -1.29 8.48
C TYR A 64 10.96 -2.07 8.40
N ARG A 65 11.15 -2.96 9.38
CA ARG A 65 12.06 -4.09 9.20
C ARG A 65 11.56 -4.90 8.00
N ILE A 66 12.26 -4.78 6.87
CA ILE A 66 12.17 -5.78 5.80
C ILE A 66 12.63 -7.09 6.45
N ASN A 67 11.68 -7.96 6.78
CA ASN A 67 12.05 -9.33 7.09
C ASN A 67 12.43 -9.96 5.75
N PRO A 68 13.71 -10.32 5.51
CA PRO A 68 14.07 -11.05 4.31
C PRO A 68 13.25 -12.34 4.31
N ILE A 69 12.63 -12.63 3.17
CA ILE A 69 11.93 -13.88 2.94
C ILE A 69 13.04 -14.95 2.91
N ALA A 70 13.02 -15.84 3.91
CA ALA A 70 13.80 -17.07 3.91
C ALA A 70 13.18 -18.09 2.96
#